data_AF-A0AAD9RC90-F1
#
_entry.id   AF-A0AAD9RC90-F1
#
_cell.length_a   1.000
_cell.length_b   1.000
_cell.length_c   1.000
_cell.angle_alpha   90.00
_cell.angle_beta   90.00
_cell.angle_gamma   90.00
#
_symmetry.space_group_name_H-M   'P 1'
#
loop_
_entity.id
_entity.type
_entity.pdbx_description
1 polymer ?
#
loop_
_entity_poly.entity_id
_entity_poly.type
_entity_poly.pdbx_seq_one_letter_code
_entity_poly.pdbx_strand_id
1 'polypeptide(L)'
;MTLMPRESAKLIATLSKNVFIEHGGVKNLACTVLEGLKNGTININNFSQHELHPNPNDSRAIDWIFLLDVLNFSFWTGKDANKWKVNGQTGYFALCAAIKRAVDVS
;
A
#
# COMPACT_ATOMS: atom_id res chain seq x y z
N MET A 1 23.76 15.82 -2.54
CA MET A 1 22.51 16.30 -1.90
C MET A 1 21.45 15.24 -2.17
N THR A 2 20.79 14.74 -1.13
CA THR A 2 19.74 13.72 -1.26
C THR A 2 18.44 14.41 -1.67
N LEU A 3 17.77 13.90 -2.71
CA LEU A 3 16.50 14.43 -3.19
C LEU A 3 15.34 13.88 -2.35
N MET A 4 14.38 14.73 -1.99
CA MET A 4 13.16 14.28 -1.30
C MET A 4 12.30 13.41 -2.24
N PRO A 5 11.39 12.56 -1.72
CA PRO A 5 10.64 11.61 -2.56
C PRO A 5 9.97 12.22 -3.79
N ARG A 6 9.35 13.41 -3.66
CA ARG A 6 8.72 14.14 -4.77
C ARG A 6 9.72 14.54 -5.86
N GLU A 7 10.87 15.07 -5.46
CA GLU A 7 11.91 15.54 -6.38
C GLU A 7 12.61 14.36 -7.07
N SER A 8 12.88 13.31 -6.30
CA SER A 8 13.40 12.03 -6.79
C SER A 8 12.47 11.43 -7.85
N ALA A 9 11.17 11.32 -7.55
CA ALA A 9 10.19 10.79 -8.49
C ALA A 9 10.09 11.64 -9.77
N LYS A 10 10.11 12.98 -9.64
CA LYS A 10 10.11 13.88 -10.80
C LYS A 10 11.35 13.68 -11.67
N LEU A 11 12.53 13.55 -11.06
CA LEU A 11 13.78 13.30 -11.77
C LEU A 11 13.71 11.98 -12.55
N ILE A 12 13.31 10.89 -11.88
CA ILE A 12 13.17 9.56 -12.49
C ILE A 12 12.20 9.61 -13.67
N ALA A 13 11.01 10.21 -13.49
CA ALA A 13 10.01 10.31 -14.55
C ALA A 13 10.52 11.12 -15.75
N THR A 14 11.26 12.20 -15.51
CA THR A 14 11.81 13.07 -16.57
C THR A 14 12.92 12.38 -17.38
N LEU A 15 13.74 11.54 -16.73
CA LEU A 15 14.88 10.87 -17.37
C LEU A 15 14.54 9.48 -17.95
N SER A 16 13.36 8.94 -17.65
CA SER A 16 12.94 7.62 -18.13
C SER A 16 12.79 7.59 -19.65
N LYS A 17 13.37 6.56 -20.29
CA LYS A 17 13.33 6.40 -21.77
C LYS A 17 12.40 5.29 -22.23
N ASN A 18 12.21 4.27 -21.41
CA ASN A 18 11.47 3.05 -21.77
C ASN A 18 10.06 3.01 -21.16
N VAL A 19 9.75 3.94 -20.26
CA VAL A 19 8.48 4.04 -19.55
C VAL A 19 8.08 5.51 -19.48
N PHE A 20 6.77 5.77 -19.43
CA PHE A 20 6.21 7.11 -19.31
C PHE A 20 4.98 7.09 -18.39
N ILE A 21 4.58 8.26 -17.90
CA ILE A 21 3.35 8.41 -17.12
C ILE A 21 2.20 8.65 -18.09
N GLU A 22 1.22 7.75 -18.09
CA GLU A 22 0.00 7.89 -18.89
C GLU A 22 -0.97 8.87 -18.20
N HIS A 23 -0.88 10.15 -18.56
CA HIS A 23 -1.64 11.23 -17.91
C HIS A 23 -3.16 11.06 -18.02
N GLY A 24 -3.66 10.55 -19.15
CA GLY A 24 -5.09 10.28 -19.33
C GLY A 24 -5.56 9.18 -18.37
N GLY A 25 -4.77 8.12 -18.23
CA GLY A 25 -5.00 7.05 -17.26
C GLY A 25 -5.02 7.54 -15.82
N VAL A 26 -4.06 8.39 -15.43
CA VAL A 26 -4.02 9.00 -14.08
C VAL A 26 -5.28 9.83 -13.81
N LYS A 27 -5.71 10.67 -14.77
CA LYS A 27 -6.92 11.49 -14.64
C LYS A 27 -8.17 10.62 -14.51
N ASN A 28 -8.30 9.60 -15.36
CA ASN A 28 -9.45 8.70 -15.35
C ASN A 28 -9.54 7.95 -14.02
N LEU A 29 -8.42 7.41 -13.53
CA LEU A 29 -8.36 6.76 -12.23
C LEU A 29 -8.76 7.72 -11.09
N ALA A 30 -8.25 8.95 -11.11
CA ALA A 30 -8.61 9.95 -10.11
C ALA A 30 -10.12 10.26 -10.11
N CYS A 31 -10.73 10.37 -11.30
CA CYS A 31 -12.18 10.52 -11.43
C CYS A 31 -12.94 9.31 -10.88
N THR A 32 -12.53 8.08 -11.24
CA THR A 32 -13.15 6.84 -10.73
C THR A 32 -13.08 6.76 -9.20
N VAL A 33 -11.93 7.09 -8.61
CA VAL A 33 -11.77 7.11 -7.14
C VAL A 33 -12.68 8.17 -6.52
N LEU A 34 -12.74 9.37 -7.10
CA LEU A 34 -13.61 10.45 -6.62
C LEU A 34 -15.09 10.05 -6.68
N GLU A 35 -15.54 9.43 -7.77
CA GLU A 35 -16.90 8.90 -7.89
C GLU A 35 -17.17 7.82 -6.85
N GLY A 36 -16.21 6.91 -6.63
CA GLY A 36 -16.29 5.88 -5.61
C GLY A 36 -16.41 6.44 -4.19
N LEU A 37 -15.71 7.53 -3.89
CA LEU A 37 -15.85 8.25 -2.62
C LEU A 37 -17.23 8.91 -2.50
N LYS A 38 -17.71 9.56 -3.56
CA LYS A 38 -19.02 10.25 -3.57
C LYS A 38 -20.19 9.30 -3.41
N ASN A 39 -20.14 8.13 -4.04
CA ASN A 39 -21.22 7.14 -3.99
C ASN A 39 -21.07 6.14 -2.83
N GLY A 40 -20.01 6.27 -2.01
CA GLY A 40 -19.76 5.43 -0.84
C GLY A 40 -19.25 4.02 -1.13
N THR A 41 -18.94 3.67 -2.39
CA THR A 41 -18.31 2.38 -2.72
C THR A 41 -16.86 2.30 -2.24
N ILE A 42 -16.17 3.45 -2.16
CA ILE A 42 -14.88 3.59 -1.49
C ILE A 42 -15.14 4.33 -0.18
N ASN A 43 -14.79 3.69 0.94
CA ASN A 43 -14.91 4.28 2.25
C ASN A 43 -13.55 4.22 2.97
N ILE A 44 -13.06 5.38 3.37
CA ILE A 44 -11.77 5.54 4.06
C ILE A 44 -11.77 4.80 5.40
N ASN A 45 -12.93 4.66 6.03
CA ASN A 45 -13.09 3.94 7.28
C ASN A 45 -12.88 2.43 7.12
N ASN A 46 -13.02 1.86 5.92
CA ASN A 46 -12.87 0.41 5.73
C ASN A 46 -11.43 -0.04 5.95
N PHE A 47 -10.45 0.82 5.66
CA PHE A 47 -9.04 0.48 5.86
C PHE A 47 -8.75 0.24 7.35
N SER A 48 -9.33 1.00 8.27
CA SER A 48 -9.07 0.86 9.70
C SER A 48 -9.90 -0.23 10.39
N GLN A 49 -10.73 -0.96 9.65
CA GLN A 49 -11.65 -1.98 10.21
C GLN A 49 -11.09 -3.40 10.22
N HIS A 50 -9.94 -3.65 9.57
CA HIS A 50 -9.35 -4.98 9.59
C HIS A 50 -8.51 -5.18 10.86
N GLU A 51 -8.70 -6.29 11.58
CA GLU A 51 -8.02 -6.59 12.86
C GLU A 51 -6.48 -6.59 12.76
N LEU A 52 -5.97 -6.87 11.56
CA LEU A 52 -4.55 -6.92 11.23
C LEU A 52 -3.94 -5.55 10.87
N HIS A 53 -4.75 -4.50 10.77
CA HIS A 53 -4.26 -3.15 10.49
C HIS A 53 -3.98 -2.39 11.79
N PRO A 54 -3.16 -1.32 11.72
CA PRO A 54 -2.94 -0.45 12.87
C PRO A 54 -4.25 0.16 13.37
N ASN A 55 -4.36 0.28 14.69
CA ASN A 55 -5.38 1.12 15.29
C ASN A 55 -5.10 2.58 14.89
N PRO A 56 -6.09 3.36 14.38
CA PRO A 56 -5.90 4.76 14.03
C PRO A 56 -5.38 5.66 15.16
N ASN A 57 -5.61 5.25 16.41
CA ASN A 57 -5.15 5.96 17.60
C ASN A 57 -3.74 5.53 18.05
N ASP A 58 -3.11 4.53 17.41
CA ASP A 58 -1.72 4.17 17.70
C ASP A 58 -0.77 5.21 17.07
N SER A 59 0.11 5.79 17.87
CA SER A 59 1.13 6.74 17.42
C SER A 59 2.03 6.22 16.29
N ARG A 60 2.17 4.89 16.16
CA ARG A 60 2.98 4.19 15.16
C ARG A 60 2.19 3.83 13.90
N ALA A 61 0.91 4.17 13.82
CA ALA A 61 0.03 3.75 12.72
C ALA A 61 0.55 4.18 11.35
N ILE A 62 1.09 5.40 11.24
CA ILE A 62 1.63 5.93 9.99
C ILE A 62 2.90 5.17 9.55
N ASP A 63 3.81 4.91 10.48
CA ASP A 63 5.04 4.17 10.18
C ASP A 63 4.73 2.72 9.78
N TRP A 64 3.74 2.11 10.42
CA TRP A 64 3.26 0.78 10.06
C TRP A 64 2.62 0.78 8.66
N ILE A 65 1.73 1.71 8.33
CA ILE A 65 1.13 1.83 6.99
C ILE A 65 2.22 2.02 5.93
N PHE A 66 3.20 2.87 6.20
CA PHE A 66 4.33 3.09 5.30
C PHE A 66 5.10 1.80 5.03
N LEU A 67 5.42 1.02 6.08
CA LEU A 67 6.10 -0.27 5.93
C LEU A 67 5.24 -1.29 5.14
N LEU A 68 3.94 -1.33 5.41
CA LEU A 68 2.99 -2.19 4.68
C LEU A 68 3.00 -1.88 3.18
N ASP A 69 2.86 -0.61 2.82
CA ASP A 69 2.76 -0.18 1.42
C ASP A 69 4.08 -0.37 0.66
N VAL A 70 5.22 -0.18 1.34
CA VAL A 70 6.54 -0.43 0.76
C VAL A 70 6.75 -1.92 0.48
N LEU A 71 6.26 -2.83 1.34
CA LEU A 71 6.53 -4.26 1.22
C LEU A 71 5.44 -5.06 0.51
N ASN A 72 4.21 -4.53 0.37
CA ASN A 72 3.05 -5.27 -0.14
C ASN A 72 3.33 -6.00 -1.47
N PHE A 73 4.00 -5.33 -2.42
CA PHE A 73 4.29 -5.90 -3.73
C PHE A 73 5.16 -7.17 -3.66
N SER A 74 6.00 -7.31 -2.62
CA SER A 74 6.88 -8.47 -2.43
C SER A 74 6.10 -9.76 -2.16
N PHE A 75 4.82 -9.64 -1.80
CA PHE A 75 3.94 -10.76 -1.49
C PHE A 75 2.92 -11.04 -2.61
N TRP A 76 3.07 -10.39 -3.77
CA TRP A 76 2.30 -10.72 -4.96
C TRP A 76 2.87 -11.99 -5.60
N THR A 77 2.08 -13.05 -5.61
CA THR A 77 2.50 -14.37 -6.07
C THR A 77 1.54 -14.89 -7.13
N GLY A 78 2.07 -15.61 -8.14
CA GLY A 78 1.25 -16.34 -9.11
C GLY A 78 0.34 -17.39 -8.47
N LYS A 79 -0.62 -17.91 -9.25
CA LYS A 79 -1.65 -18.85 -8.76
C LYS A 79 -1.04 -20.12 -8.13
N ASP A 80 0.02 -20.66 -8.70
CA ASP A 80 0.62 -21.95 -8.31
C ASP A 80 1.90 -21.80 -7.47
N ALA A 81 2.22 -20.60 -7.02
CA ALA A 81 3.39 -20.37 -6.18
C ALA A 81 3.16 -20.90 -4.76
N ASN A 82 4.22 -21.47 -4.15
CA ASN A 82 4.19 -21.78 -2.72
C ASN A 82 4.21 -20.48 -1.91
N LYS A 83 3.07 -20.13 -1.31
CA LYS A 83 2.89 -18.85 -0.61
C LYS A 83 3.37 -18.95 0.83
N TRP A 84 4.15 -17.96 1.25
CA TRP A 84 4.47 -17.79 2.66
C TRP A 84 3.19 -17.57 3.48
N LYS A 85 3.13 -18.21 4.65
CA LYS A 85 1.96 -18.21 5.54
C LYS A 85 2.31 -17.68 6.92
N VAL A 86 1.45 -16.82 7.43
CA VAL A 86 1.50 -16.33 8.82
C VAL A 86 0.10 -16.37 9.38
N ASN A 87 -0.10 -17.11 10.48
CA ASN A 87 -1.41 -17.30 11.11
C ASN A 87 -2.51 -17.71 10.11
N GLY A 88 -2.19 -18.60 9.17
CA GLY A 88 -3.11 -19.06 8.13
C GLY A 88 -3.33 -18.11 6.94
N GLN A 89 -2.87 -16.86 7.04
CA GLN A 89 -2.97 -15.86 5.96
C GLN A 89 -1.88 -16.04 4.91
N THR A 90 -2.10 -15.51 3.70
CA THR A 90 -1.10 -15.40 2.61
C THR A 90 -1.12 -14.01 2.00
N GLY A 91 -0.10 -13.67 1.20
CA GLY A 91 -0.06 -12.40 0.47
C GLY A 91 -0.02 -11.20 1.43
N TYR A 92 -0.77 -10.15 1.08
CA TYR A 92 -0.92 -8.92 1.88
C TYR A 92 -1.30 -9.21 3.35
N PHE A 93 -2.24 -10.12 3.60
CA PHE A 93 -2.67 -10.40 4.97
C PHE A 93 -1.65 -11.18 5.79
N ALA A 94 -0.77 -11.98 5.15
CA ALA A 94 0.37 -12.58 5.86
C ALA A 94 1.38 -11.52 6.30
N LEU A 95 1.65 -10.52 5.45
CA LEU A 95 2.48 -9.37 5.80
C LEU A 95 1.86 -8.59 6.97
N CYS A 96 0.56 -8.30 6.93
CA CYS A 96 -0.14 -7.62 8.02
C CYS A 96 -0.01 -8.39 9.35
N ALA A 97 -0.25 -9.70 9.32
CA ALA A 97 -0.13 -10.55 10.51
C ALA A 97 1.31 -10.59 11.06
N ALA A 98 2.31 -10.62 10.18
CA ALA A 98 3.71 -10.62 10.59
C ALA A 98 4.13 -9.31 11.26
N ILE A 99 3.76 -8.17 10.68
CA ILE A 99 4.08 -6.85 11.24
C ILE A 99 3.33 -6.64 12.55
N LYS A 100 2.02 -6.95 12.60
CA LYS A 100 1.23 -6.86 13.84
C LYS A 100 1.90 -7.63 14.98
N ARG A 101 2.30 -8.87 14.73
CA ARG A 101 3.01 -9.70 15.73
C ARG A 101 4.33 -9.06 16.18
N ALA A 102 5.07 -8.41 15.29
CA ALA A 102 6.31 -7.73 15.66
C ALA A 102 6.03 -6.50 16.55
N VAL A 103 5.03 -5.70 16.17
CA VAL A 103 4.62 -4.47 16.87
C VAL A 103 4.00 -4.77 18.25
N ASP A 104 3.23 -5.85 18.39
CA ASP A 104 2.58 -6.25 19.65
C ASP A 104 3.58 -6.81 20.69
N VAL A 105 4.74 -7.30 20.25
CA VAL A 105 5.81 -7.84 21.10
C VAL A 105 6.84 -6.76 21.49
N SER A 106 6.74 -5.55 20.92
CA SER A 106 7.63 -4.41 21.22
C SER A 106 7.08 -3.52 22.32
#